data_AF-A0AAW1TMT7-F1
#
_entry.id   AF-A0AAW1TMT7-F1
#
_cell.length_a   1.000
_cell.length_b   1.000
_cell.length_c   1.000
_cell.angle_alpha   90.00
_cell.angle_beta   90.00
_cell.angle_gamma   90.00
#
_symmetry.space_group_name_H-M   'P 1'
#
loop_
_entity.id
_entity.type
_entity.pdbx_description
1 polymer ?
#
loop_
_entity_poly.entity_id
_entity_poly.type
_entity_poly.pdbx_seq_one_letter_code
_entity_poly.pdbx_strand_id
1 'polypeptide(L)'
;MRKYFYRVISALSLIIVKVNFTWSLECTYCPLHATEDECNQMNVTQICVNETKCGYARFIEKREEQHLPDGHNKSILTVTVKKGCMEYDYCTKLQQSERGLLLNFTQCIFCDQDLCSLEYPLLCMECNEAIDEDCAVQTSRIVTCGPQQVCYEQRDRLTYKLKRGCIEPSKCLKKNLCQYCNTDLCRIDARWPPSIDIQMKKNEVTYEDDNFYENASRALHETHTLIVILIISSFFFTIWRE
;
A
#
# COMPACT_ATOMS: atom_id res chain seq x y z
N MET A 1 72.72 7.13 -11.68
CA MET A 1 71.48 6.87 -12.46
C MET A 1 70.40 6.09 -11.67
N ARG A 2 70.65 4.90 -11.13
CA ARG A 2 69.61 4.09 -10.43
C ARG A 2 68.87 4.78 -9.26
N LYS A 3 69.56 5.60 -8.45
CA LYS A 3 68.93 6.35 -7.33
C LYS A 3 67.88 7.38 -7.77
N TYR A 4 68.00 7.93 -8.98
CA TYR A 4 67.04 8.93 -9.49
C TYR A 4 65.79 8.27 -10.05
N PHE A 5 65.91 7.07 -10.63
CA PHE A 5 64.82 6.33 -11.23
C PHE A 5 63.73 5.93 -10.20
N TYR A 6 64.13 5.45 -9.01
CA TYR A 6 63.18 5.08 -7.96
C TYR A 6 62.41 6.27 -7.37
N ARG A 7 63.01 7.47 -7.34
CA ARG A 7 62.32 8.68 -6.87
C ARG A 7 61.26 9.15 -7.86
N VAL A 8 61.54 9.02 -9.16
CA VAL A 8 60.58 9.35 -10.23
C VAL A 8 59.40 8.38 -10.24
N ILE A 9 59.64 7.07 -10.08
CA ILE A 9 58.55 6.07 -9.99
C ILE A 9 57.68 6.29 -8.75
N SER A 10 58.29 6.56 -7.59
CA SER A 10 57.54 6.82 -6.36
C SER A 10 56.69 8.10 -6.42
N ALA A 11 57.11 9.10 -7.19
CA ALA A 11 56.32 10.31 -7.40
C ALA A 11 55.19 10.08 -8.43
N LEU A 12 55.46 9.31 -9.49
CA LEU A 12 54.47 8.94 -10.50
C LEU A 12 53.35 8.06 -9.93
N SER A 13 53.66 7.13 -9.02
CA SER A 13 52.64 6.30 -8.38
C SER A 13 51.69 7.09 -7.47
N LEU A 14 52.20 8.12 -6.77
CA LEU A 14 51.39 9.05 -5.98
C LEU A 14 50.47 9.93 -6.84
N ILE A 15 50.89 10.27 -8.07
CA ILE A 15 50.08 11.04 -9.02
C ILE A 15 48.97 10.16 -9.62
N ILE A 16 49.24 8.89 -9.91
CA ILE A 16 48.24 7.95 -10.45
C ILE A 16 47.13 7.63 -9.42
N VAL A 17 47.45 7.58 -8.11
CA VAL A 17 46.44 7.42 -7.04
C VAL A 17 45.59 8.69 -6.85
N LYS A 18 46.09 9.85 -7.29
CA LYS A 18 45.38 11.14 -7.25
C LYS A 18 44.67 11.47 -8.58
N VAL A 19 44.70 10.57 -9.55
CA VAL A 19 43.69 10.58 -10.62
C VAL A 19 42.39 10.18 -9.93
N ASN A 20 41.67 11.22 -9.48
CA ASN A 20 40.32 11.14 -8.96
C ASN A 20 39.55 10.11 -9.78
N PHE A 21 39.27 8.95 -9.17
CA PHE A 21 38.04 8.23 -9.50
C PHE A 21 36.91 9.19 -9.10
N THR A 22 36.56 10.12 -10.00
CA THR A 22 35.26 10.77 -9.96
C THR A 22 34.26 9.66 -10.19
N TRP A 23 33.71 9.14 -9.10
CA TRP A 23 32.59 8.22 -9.14
C TRP A 23 31.45 8.97 -9.82
N SER A 24 31.22 8.66 -11.10
CA SER A 24 30.04 9.09 -11.83
C SER A 24 28.94 8.09 -11.50
N LEU A 25 27.83 8.59 -10.99
CA LEU A 25 26.66 7.78 -10.65
C LEU A 25 25.56 8.12 -11.66
N GLU A 26 25.03 7.13 -12.38
CA GLU A 26 23.95 7.35 -13.33
C GLU A 26 22.60 7.18 -12.63
N CYS A 27 21.72 8.18 -12.70
CA CYS A 27 20.41 8.16 -12.04
C CYS A 27 19.28 8.41 -13.04
N THR A 28 18.10 7.88 -12.78
CA THR A 28 16.89 8.28 -13.52
C THR A 28 16.56 9.73 -13.21
N TYR A 29 16.28 10.52 -14.24
CA TYR A 29 15.90 11.91 -14.10
C TYR A 29 14.42 12.11 -14.39
N CYS A 30 13.79 12.92 -13.54
CA CYS A 30 12.39 13.26 -13.65
C CYS A 30 12.15 14.64 -13.04
N PRO A 31 11.51 15.56 -13.78
CA PRO A 31 11.34 16.93 -13.35
C PRO A 31 10.44 17.01 -12.10
N LEU A 32 10.52 18.13 -11.41
CA LEU A 32 9.65 18.41 -10.26
C LEU A 32 8.18 18.43 -10.71
N HIS A 33 7.29 17.90 -9.86
CA HIS A 33 5.85 17.84 -10.07
C HIS A 33 5.34 16.88 -11.16
N ALA A 34 6.18 15.97 -11.64
CA ALA A 34 5.73 14.87 -12.48
C ALA A 34 4.95 13.83 -11.64
N THR A 35 3.94 13.18 -12.20
CA THR A 35 3.34 11.97 -11.62
C THR A 35 4.28 10.77 -11.80
N GLU A 36 4.14 9.73 -10.99
CA GLU A 36 4.99 8.52 -11.11
C GLU A 36 4.88 7.88 -12.51
N ASP A 37 3.68 7.88 -13.10
CA ASP A 37 3.45 7.34 -14.45
C ASP A 37 4.14 8.17 -15.54
N GLU A 38 4.06 9.49 -15.48
CA GLU A 38 4.82 10.38 -16.39
C GLU A 38 6.33 10.15 -16.24
N CYS A 39 6.78 10.01 -14.99
CA CYS A 39 8.16 9.77 -14.64
C CYS A 39 8.70 8.46 -15.25
N ASN A 40 7.90 7.39 -15.18
CA ASN A 40 8.24 6.08 -15.73
C ASN A 40 8.27 6.08 -17.28
N GLN A 41 7.52 6.98 -17.92
CA GLN A 41 7.53 7.12 -19.38
C GLN A 41 8.72 7.94 -19.90
N MET A 42 9.31 8.81 -19.09
CA MET A 42 10.34 9.75 -19.55
C MET A 42 11.67 9.07 -19.92
N ASN A 43 12.02 7.94 -19.28
CA ASN A 43 13.24 7.15 -19.55
C ASN A 43 14.52 8.00 -19.78
N VAL A 44 14.64 9.12 -19.05
CA VAL A 44 15.80 10.04 -19.10
C VAL A 44 16.74 9.69 -17.96
N THR A 45 18.05 9.67 -18.23
CA THR A 45 19.09 9.50 -17.20
C THR A 45 19.91 10.78 -17.03
N GLN A 46 20.45 10.98 -15.83
CA GLN A 46 21.32 12.08 -15.44
C GLN A 46 22.57 11.51 -14.77
N ILE A 47 23.74 12.01 -15.16
CA ILE A 47 25.01 11.67 -14.54
C ILE A 47 25.25 12.60 -13.36
N CYS A 48 25.34 12.03 -12.16
CA CYS A 48 25.67 12.74 -10.95
C CYS A 48 27.17 12.94 -10.83
N VAL A 49 27.53 14.16 -10.47
CA VAL A 49 28.89 14.58 -10.16
C VAL A 49 28.91 15.17 -8.74
N ASN A 50 30.08 15.12 -8.11
CA ASN A 50 30.30 15.58 -6.73
C ASN A 50 29.56 14.73 -5.67
N GLU A 51 29.33 15.26 -4.47
CA GLU A 51 28.71 14.59 -3.32
C GLU A 51 27.18 14.36 -3.47
N THR A 52 26.67 14.32 -4.71
CA THR A 52 25.26 14.08 -5.00
C THR A 52 24.98 12.59 -5.18
N LYS A 53 23.78 12.15 -4.78
CA LYS A 53 23.31 10.76 -4.86
C LYS A 53 22.09 10.66 -5.76
N CYS A 54 21.72 9.46 -6.19
CA CYS A 54 20.41 9.24 -6.77
C CYS A 54 19.36 9.46 -5.70
N GLY A 55 18.53 10.48 -5.89
CA GLY A 55 17.46 10.85 -4.99
C GLY A 55 16.10 10.65 -5.64
N TYR A 56 15.13 10.35 -4.79
CA TYR A 56 13.71 10.39 -5.10
C TYR A 56 12.97 11.10 -4.01
N ALA A 57 12.26 12.14 -4.40
CA ALA A 57 11.40 12.91 -3.53
C ALA A 57 9.96 12.75 -3.98
N ARG A 58 9.08 12.42 -3.03
CA ARG A 58 7.63 12.44 -3.17
C ARG A 58 7.06 13.65 -2.45
N PHE A 59 6.12 14.31 -3.11
CA PHE A 59 5.37 15.44 -2.61
C PHE A 59 3.90 15.06 -2.61
N ILE A 60 3.30 15.05 -1.43
CA ILE A 60 1.89 14.73 -1.27
C ILE A 60 1.14 16.01 -0.94
N GLU A 61 0.38 16.50 -1.90
CA GLU A 61 -0.44 17.68 -1.77
C GLU A 61 -1.89 17.26 -1.46
N LYS A 62 -2.45 17.78 -0.36
CA LYS A 62 -3.87 17.62 -0.04
C LYS A 62 -4.60 18.88 -0.49
N ARG A 63 -5.47 18.76 -1.50
CA ARG A 63 -6.38 19.83 -1.94
C ARG A 63 -7.80 19.47 -1.52
N GLU A 64 -8.52 20.41 -0.93
CA GLU A 64 -9.97 20.27 -0.73
C GLU A 64 -10.66 20.75 -2.01
N GLU A 65 -11.25 19.83 -2.78
CA GLU A 65 -12.15 20.21 -3.86
C GLU A 65 -13.46 20.72 -3.24
N GLN A 66 -13.82 21.94 -3.61
CA GLN A 66 -15.06 22.55 -3.14
C GLN A 66 -16.27 21.86 -3.76
N HIS A 67 -17.18 21.44 -2.87
CA HIS A 67 -18.56 21.03 -3.09
C HIS A 67 -18.84 20.21 -4.37
N LEU A 68 -18.82 18.90 -4.22
CA LEU A 68 -19.60 18.04 -5.12
C LEU A 68 -21.10 18.30 -4.90
N PRO A 69 -21.96 18.10 -5.92
CA PRO A 69 -23.40 18.39 -5.86
C PRO A 69 -24.17 17.71 -4.71
N ASP A 70 -23.57 16.71 -4.07
CA ASP A 70 -24.02 15.96 -2.90
C ASP A 70 -23.65 16.61 -1.55
N GLY A 71 -23.04 17.81 -1.53
CA GLY A 71 -22.84 18.62 -0.31
C GLY A 71 -21.65 18.20 0.56
N HIS A 72 -20.84 17.24 0.11
CA HIS A 72 -19.65 16.78 0.82
C HIS A 72 -18.38 17.40 0.23
N ASN A 73 -17.46 17.83 1.09
CA ASN A 73 -16.12 18.24 0.68
C ASN A 73 -15.29 17.00 0.32
N LYS A 74 -14.73 16.98 -0.89
CA LYS A 74 -13.83 15.91 -1.32
C LYS A 74 -12.39 16.35 -1.08
N SER A 75 -11.64 15.57 -0.31
CA SER A 75 -10.19 15.75 -0.23
C SER A 75 -9.54 15.01 -1.40
N ILE A 76 -8.84 15.71 -2.28
CA ILE A 76 -7.96 15.11 -3.28
C ILE A 76 -6.55 15.09 -2.74
N LEU A 77 -5.91 13.92 -2.82
CA LEU A 77 -4.49 13.77 -2.57
C LEU A 77 -3.78 13.59 -3.91
N THR A 78 -2.88 14.51 -4.23
CA THR A 78 -2.05 14.47 -5.43
C THR A 78 -0.63 14.10 -5.01
N VAL A 79 -0.13 12.98 -5.55
CA VAL A 79 1.26 12.56 -5.36
C VAL A 79 2.04 13.00 -6.59
N THR A 80 3.05 13.82 -6.38
CA THR A 80 4.03 14.16 -7.41
C THR A 80 5.42 13.76 -6.97
N VAL A 81 6.31 13.55 -7.93
CA VAL A 81 7.63 12.99 -7.69
C VAL A 81 8.72 13.80 -8.39
N LYS A 82 9.94 13.60 -7.93
CA LYS A 82 11.17 14.07 -8.55
C LYS A 82 12.23 12.99 -8.41
N LYS A 83 12.89 12.62 -9.51
CA LYS A 83 14.03 11.69 -9.56
C LYS A 83 15.25 12.43 -10.12
N GLY A 84 16.45 12.09 -9.63
CA GLY A 84 17.70 12.57 -10.22
C GLY A 84 18.80 12.77 -9.19
N CYS A 85 19.81 13.54 -9.55
CA CYS A 85 20.91 13.86 -8.67
C CYS A 85 20.48 14.85 -7.58
N MET A 86 20.59 14.45 -6.32
CA MET A 86 20.19 15.26 -5.17
C MET A 86 21.26 15.26 -4.08
N GLU A 87 21.35 16.38 -3.35
CA GLU A 87 22.13 16.47 -2.12
C GLU A 87 21.40 15.74 -0.98
N TYR A 88 22.14 15.16 -0.03
CA TYR A 88 21.56 14.40 1.08
C TYR A 88 20.63 15.24 1.96
N ASP A 89 20.87 16.55 2.05
CA ASP A 89 20.08 17.51 2.82
C ASP A 89 18.96 18.20 2.01
N TYR A 90 18.76 17.80 0.74
CA TYR A 90 17.76 18.38 -0.16
C TYR A 90 16.37 18.44 0.47
N CYS A 91 15.98 17.39 1.19
CA CYS A 91 14.64 17.27 1.76
C CYS A 91 14.47 18.07 3.04
N THR A 92 15.55 18.18 3.83
CA THR A 92 15.60 19.10 4.97
C THR A 92 15.48 20.55 4.48
N LYS A 93 16.17 20.91 3.39
CA LYS A 93 16.09 22.24 2.76
C LYS A 93 14.68 22.55 2.23
N LEU A 94 14.03 21.58 1.57
CA LEU A 94 12.64 21.70 1.11
C LEU A 94 11.66 21.95 2.26
N GLN A 95 11.71 21.12 3.31
CA GLN A 95 10.83 21.28 4.48
C GLN A 95 10.99 22.64 5.17
N GLN A 96 12.18 23.25 5.11
CA GLN A 96 12.42 24.59 5.64
C GLN A 96 11.91 25.71 4.72
N SER A 97 12.06 25.54 3.41
CA SER A 97 11.62 26.50 2.38
C SER A 97 10.10 26.60 2.27
N GLU A 98 9.39 25.52 2.53
CA GLU A 98 7.95 25.39 2.24
C GLU A 98 7.04 25.77 3.42
N ARG A 99 7.56 26.48 4.43
CA ARG A 99 6.75 27.05 5.54
C ARG A 99 5.60 27.98 5.11
N GLY A 100 5.43 28.24 3.81
CA GLY A 100 4.30 28.99 3.23
C GLY A 100 3.52 28.28 2.11
N LEU A 101 3.90 27.07 1.69
CA LEU A 101 3.20 26.26 0.67
C LEU A 101 2.61 25.02 1.37
N LEU A 102 1.34 24.71 1.08
CA LEU A 102 0.56 23.60 1.65
C LEU A 102 1.08 22.22 1.23
N LEU A 103 2.35 21.91 1.49
CA LEU A 103 2.95 20.60 1.22
C LEU A 103 2.89 19.77 2.50
N ASN A 104 1.89 18.89 2.56
CA ASN A 104 1.51 18.21 3.79
C ASN A 104 2.34 16.94 4.08
N PHE A 105 3.19 16.47 3.14
CA PHE A 105 4.19 15.44 3.41
C PHE A 105 5.23 15.35 2.30
N THR A 106 6.52 15.37 2.67
CA THR A 106 7.64 15.16 1.74
C THR A 106 8.44 13.95 2.22
N GLN A 107 8.53 12.90 1.39
CA GLN A 107 9.35 11.73 1.65
C GLN A 107 10.52 11.69 0.67
N CYS A 108 11.71 11.39 1.18
CA CYS A 108 12.89 11.27 0.34
C CYS A 108 13.66 10.00 0.58
N ILE A 109 14.12 9.41 -0.51
CA ILE A 109 14.89 8.17 -0.52
C ILE A 109 16.13 8.42 -1.37
N PHE A 110 17.29 8.04 -0.84
CA PHE A 110 18.58 8.20 -1.49
C PHE A 110 19.25 6.84 -1.65
N CYS A 111 19.99 6.68 -2.75
CA CYS A 111 20.71 5.45 -3.03
C CYS A 111 22.01 5.72 -3.83
N ASP A 112 22.94 4.77 -3.70
CA ASP A 112 24.34 4.89 -4.13
C ASP A 112 24.70 3.93 -5.29
N GLN A 113 23.69 3.46 -6.03
CA GLN A 113 23.86 2.52 -7.13
C GLN A 113 23.32 3.11 -8.43
N ASP A 114 23.91 2.74 -9.56
CA ASP A 114 23.42 3.20 -10.86
C ASP A 114 21.96 2.78 -11.05
N LEU A 115 21.13 3.73 -11.46
CA LEU A 115 19.70 3.57 -11.77
C LEU A 115 18.86 3.01 -10.61
N CYS A 116 19.34 3.08 -9.37
CA CYS A 116 18.59 2.65 -8.19
C CYS A 116 17.30 3.45 -7.97
N SER A 117 17.15 4.59 -8.65
CA SER A 117 15.93 5.38 -8.68
C SER A 117 14.81 4.84 -9.56
N LEU A 118 15.01 3.68 -10.20
CA LEU A 118 13.97 3.03 -11.01
C LEU A 118 12.84 2.48 -10.14
N GLU A 119 13.18 1.83 -9.02
CA GLU A 119 12.21 1.12 -8.19
C GLU A 119 12.11 1.77 -6.81
N TYR A 120 10.99 2.46 -6.57
CA TYR A 120 10.67 2.97 -5.24
C TYR A 120 9.48 2.24 -4.64
N PRO A 121 9.49 2.06 -3.31
CA PRO A 121 8.46 1.29 -2.64
C PRO A 121 7.10 1.99 -2.74
N LEU A 122 6.05 1.22 -2.99
CA LEU A 122 4.66 1.69 -3.13
C LEU A 122 4.17 2.35 -1.83
N LEU A 123 3.44 3.47 -1.93
CA LEU A 123 2.76 4.09 -0.79
C LEU A 123 1.31 3.67 -0.72
N CYS A 124 0.88 3.23 0.46
CA CYS A 124 -0.50 2.86 0.71
C CYS A 124 -1.03 3.55 1.97
N MET A 125 -2.35 3.66 2.04
CA MET A 125 -3.02 4.03 3.27
C MET A 125 -3.15 2.82 4.17
N GLU A 126 -2.81 2.99 5.45
CA GLU A 126 -3.00 2.01 6.49
C GLU A 126 -4.08 2.48 7.48
N CYS A 127 -5.05 1.61 7.73
CA CYS A 127 -6.01 1.76 8.82
C CYS A 127 -6.41 0.37 9.34
N ASN A 128 -6.59 0.25 10.65
CA ASN A 128 -6.95 -1.00 11.31
C ASN A 128 -8.31 -0.88 12.00
N GLU A 129 -9.27 -1.71 11.57
CA GLU A 129 -10.55 -1.94 12.27
C GLU A 129 -11.42 -0.71 12.50
N ALA A 130 -11.37 0.22 11.56
CA ALA A 130 -12.28 1.35 11.53
C ALA A 130 -13.62 0.96 10.88
N ILE A 131 -14.73 1.49 11.39
CA ILE A 131 -16.01 1.55 10.66
C ILE A 131 -15.77 2.50 9.46
N ASP A 132 -16.38 2.25 8.29
CA ASP A 132 -16.05 2.90 6.99
C ASP A 132 -15.75 4.41 7.07
N GLU A 133 -16.46 5.16 7.91
CA GLU A 133 -16.29 6.62 8.07
C GLU A 133 -15.02 7.02 8.85
N ASP A 134 -14.52 6.18 9.76
CA ASP A 134 -13.33 6.48 10.56
C ASP A 134 -12.03 6.21 9.80
N CYS A 135 -12.02 5.29 8.81
CA CYS A 135 -10.88 5.09 7.91
C CYS A 135 -10.79 6.20 6.84
N ALA A 136 -11.76 7.12 6.79
CA ALA A 136 -11.75 8.27 5.89
C ALA A 136 -10.75 9.32 6.39
N VAL A 137 -9.49 9.18 5.97
CA VAL A 137 -8.43 10.20 5.92
C VAL A 137 -7.93 10.76 7.26
N GLN A 138 -8.73 10.82 8.33
CA GLN A 138 -8.33 11.44 9.60
C GLN A 138 -7.52 10.52 10.52
N THR A 139 -7.76 9.20 10.50
CA THR A 139 -7.04 8.24 11.35
C THR A 139 -6.04 7.37 10.59
N SER A 140 -6.10 7.40 9.26
CA SER A 140 -5.28 6.59 8.38
C SER A 140 -3.86 7.14 8.27
N ARG A 141 -2.86 6.26 8.28
CA ARG A 141 -1.44 6.60 8.13
C ARG A 141 -0.96 6.25 6.73
N ILE A 142 0.00 7.00 6.21
CA ILE A 142 0.70 6.63 4.98
C ILE A 142 1.81 5.65 5.36
N VAL A 143 1.82 4.49 4.73
CA VAL A 143 2.85 3.46 4.91
C VAL A 143 3.56 3.17 3.60
N THR A 144 4.83 2.79 3.73
CA THR A 144 5.67 2.36 2.62
C THR A 144 5.67 0.83 2.58
N CYS A 145 5.25 0.27 1.45
CA CYS A 145 5.15 -1.17 1.27
C CYS A 145 6.50 -1.82 0.97
N GLY A 146 6.64 -3.07 1.39
CA GLY A 146 7.79 -3.89 1.02
C GLY A 146 7.80 -4.27 -0.46
N PRO A 147 8.92 -4.83 -0.95
CA PRO A 147 8.99 -5.35 -2.31
C PRO A 147 7.90 -6.39 -2.55
N GLN A 148 7.27 -6.35 -3.73
CA GLN A 148 6.17 -7.23 -4.16
C GLN A 148 4.84 -7.07 -3.40
N GLN A 149 4.75 -6.13 -2.45
CA GLN A 149 3.48 -5.81 -1.79
C GLN A 149 2.68 -4.79 -2.60
N VAL A 150 1.36 -4.89 -2.47
CA VAL A 150 0.37 -4.02 -3.12
C VAL A 150 -0.50 -3.34 -2.07
N CYS A 151 -1.10 -2.21 -2.43
CA CYS A 151 -2.13 -1.59 -1.59
C CYS A 151 -3.35 -2.50 -1.58
N TYR A 152 -3.91 -2.74 -0.40
CA TYR A 152 -5.14 -3.49 -0.27
C TYR A 152 -6.18 -2.80 0.58
N GLU A 153 -7.40 -3.26 0.37
CA GLU A 153 -8.55 -2.96 1.20
C GLU A 153 -9.30 -4.27 1.42
N GLN A 154 -9.58 -4.58 2.69
CA GLN A 154 -10.33 -5.74 3.11
C GLN A 154 -11.51 -5.29 3.96
N ARG A 155 -12.69 -5.83 3.66
CA ARG A 155 -13.89 -5.62 4.47
C ARG A 155 -14.30 -6.91 5.17
N ASP A 156 -14.57 -6.81 6.47
CA ASP A 156 -15.17 -7.90 7.22
C ASP A 156 -16.69 -7.93 6.97
N ARG A 157 -17.24 -9.11 6.62
CA ARG A 157 -18.67 -9.25 6.27
C ARG A 157 -19.62 -9.07 7.46
N LEU A 158 -19.18 -9.41 8.67
CA LEU A 158 -20.03 -9.44 9.86
C LEU A 158 -19.98 -8.11 10.59
N THR A 159 -18.79 -7.53 10.67
CA THR A 159 -18.54 -6.32 11.44
C THR A 159 -18.51 -5.05 10.60
N TYR A 160 -18.50 -5.18 9.27
CA TYR A 160 -18.31 -4.08 8.32
C TYR A 160 -17.03 -3.27 8.55
N LYS A 161 -16.11 -3.79 9.37
CA LYS A 161 -14.81 -3.18 9.65
C LYS A 161 -13.96 -3.20 8.40
N LEU A 162 -13.32 -2.06 8.14
CA LEU A 162 -12.38 -1.89 7.05
C LEU A 162 -10.94 -2.06 7.55
N LYS A 163 -10.11 -2.72 6.74
CA LYS A 163 -8.64 -2.77 6.91
C LYS A 163 -7.98 -2.35 5.61
N ARG A 164 -7.02 -1.43 5.70
CA ARG A 164 -6.18 -1.00 4.57
C ARG A 164 -4.71 -1.12 4.96
N GLY A 165 -3.85 -1.29 3.97
CA GLY A 165 -2.40 -1.29 4.16
C GLY A 165 -1.67 -1.93 3.00
N CYS A 166 -0.54 -2.58 3.30
CA CYS A 166 0.26 -3.35 2.36
C CYS A 166 0.01 -4.85 2.51
N ILE A 167 -0.12 -5.58 1.40
CA ILE A 167 -0.25 -7.03 1.41
C ILE A 167 0.42 -7.65 0.19
N GLU A 168 0.86 -8.90 0.28
CA GLU A 168 1.19 -9.67 -0.92
C GLU A 168 -0.09 -10.01 -1.70
N PRO A 169 -0.12 -9.89 -3.04
CA PRO A 169 -1.30 -10.21 -3.86
C PRO A 169 -1.87 -11.62 -3.58
N SER A 170 -1.00 -12.61 -3.38
CA SER A 170 -1.35 -14.00 -3.08
C SER A 170 -2.14 -14.17 -1.78
N LYS A 171 -1.92 -13.31 -0.79
CA LYS A 171 -2.62 -13.31 0.51
C LYS A 171 -3.98 -12.61 0.41
N CYS A 172 -4.12 -11.63 -0.47
CA CYS A 172 -5.41 -10.97 -0.72
C CYS A 172 -6.40 -11.92 -1.41
N LEU A 173 -5.95 -12.68 -2.41
CA LEU A 173 -6.79 -13.64 -3.15
C LEU A 173 -7.40 -14.74 -2.26
N LYS A 174 -6.79 -15.04 -1.12
CA LYS A 174 -7.28 -16.06 -0.16
C LYS A 174 -8.36 -15.52 0.80
N LYS A 175 -8.63 -14.22 0.79
CA LYS A 175 -9.56 -13.55 1.71
C LYS A 175 -10.82 -13.12 0.99
N ASN A 176 -11.98 -13.38 1.60
CA ASN A 176 -13.26 -12.88 1.10
C ASN A 176 -13.29 -11.34 1.17
N LEU A 177 -13.76 -10.69 0.10
CA LEU A 177 -13.89 -9.22 0.00
C LEU A 177 -12.56 -8.47 0.21
N CYS A 178 -11.48 -8.98 -0.39
CA CYS A 178 -10.21 -8.26 -0.50
C CYS A 178 -10.05 -7.69 -1.91
N GLN A 179 -9.77 -6.39 -2.01
CA GLN A 179 -9.41 -5.72 -3.24
C GLN A 179 -7.99 -5.17 -3.12
N TYR A 180 -7.25 -5.11 -4.23
CA TYR A 180 -5.90 -4.56 -4.24
C TYR A 180 -5.63 -3.70 -5.47
N CYS A 181 -4.56 -2.91 -5.44
CA CYS A 181 -4.04 -2.11 -6.56
C CYS A 181 -2.56 -1.79 -6.35
N ASN A 182 -1.88 -1.46 -7.45
CA ASN A 182 -0.42 -1.29 -7.50
C ASN A 182 -0.02 0.16 -7.85
N THR A 183 -0.81 1.12 -7.42
CA THR A 183 -0.56 2.56 -7.63
C THR A 183 -0.61 3.29 -6.30
N ASP A 184 0.19 4.35 -6.16
CA ASP A 184 0.30 5.07 -4.90
C ASP A 184 -1.08 5.58 -4.44
N LEU A 185 -1.41 5.28 -3.18
CA LEU A 185 -2.63 5.73 -2.50
C LEU A 185 -3.95 5.39 -3.23
N CYS A 186 -3.95 4.38 -4.10
CA CYS A 186 -5.09 4.02 -4.96
C CYS A 186 -6.39 3.63 -4.24
N ARG A 187 -6.34 3.36 -2.93
CA ARG A 187 -7.50 3.05 -2.08
C ARG A 187 -7.86 4.17 -1.11
N ILE A 188 -7.36 5.39 -1.28
CA ILE A 188 -7.62 6.47 -0.33
C ILE A 188 -9.10 6.87 -0.28
N ASP A 189 -9.71 7.00 -1.45
CA ASP A 189 -11.11 7.36 -1.65
C ASP A 189 -11.94 6.19 -2.22
N ALA A 190 -11.40 4.97 -2.17
CA ALA A 190 -12.14 3.79 -2.59
C ALA A 190 -13.33 3.62 -1.63
N ARG A 191 -14.49 4.14 -2.03
CA ARG A 191 -15.74 3.70 -1.45
C ARG A 191 -15.99 2.32 -2.01
N TRP A 192 -16.19 1.34 -1.13
CA TRP A 192 -16.94 0.18 -1.56
C TRP A 192 -18.22 0.71 -2.19
N PRO A 193 -18.66 0.19 -3.36
CA PRO A 193 -19.99 0.51 -3.83
C PRO A 193 -20.90 0.34 -2.62
N PRO A 194 -21.73 1.35 -2.27
CA PRO A 194 -22.67 1.20 -1.17
C PRO A 194 -23.29 -0.15 -1.44
N SER A 195 -23.07 -1.09 -0.51
CA SER A 195 -23.58 -2.44 -0.66
C SER A 195 -24.99 -2.23 -1.13
N ILE A 196 -25.29 -2.62 -2.39
CA ILE A 196 -26.62 -2.47 -2.99
C ILE A 196 -27.53 -2.74 -1.84
N ASP A 197 -28.33 -1.75 -1.44
CA ASP A 197 -29.25 -1.87 -0.33
C ASP A 197 -29.98 -3.20 -0.55
N ILE A 198 -29.49 -4.29 0.06
CA ILE A 198 -30.34 -5.10 0.87
C ILE A 198 -30.80 -4.06 1.84
N GLN A 199 -31.92 -3.42 1.49
CA GLN A 199 -32.69 -2.68 2.46
C GLN A 199 -32.91 -3.71 3.55
N MET A 200 -32.02 -3.74 4.53
CA MET A 200 -32.45 -3.72 5.90
C MET A 200 -33.19 -2.39 6.01
N LYS A 201 -34.42 -2.37 5.44
CA LYS A 201 -35.51 -1.75 6.12
C LYS A 201 -35.24 -2.08 7.57
N LYS A 202 -35.03 -1.04 8.38
CA LYS A 202 -35.63 -1.01 9.70
C LYS A 202 -37.14 -1.20 9.51
N ASN A 203 -37.58 -2.35 9.01
CA ASN A 203 -38.58 -3.06 9.73
C ASN A 203 -37.85 -3.32 11.03
N GLU A 204 -38.39 -2.83 12.13
CA GLU A 204 -38.45 -3.71 13.27
C GLU A 204 -38.85 -5.08 12.70
N VAL A 205 -37.84 -5.92 12.45
CA VAL A 205 -37.98 -7.32 12.73
C VAL A 205 -38.12 -7.28 14.24
N THR A 206 -39.34 -7.01 14.71
CA THR A 206 -39.84 -7.70 15.87
C THR A 206 -39.49 -9.15 15.58
N TYR A 207 -38.44 -9.62 16.24
CA TYR A 207 -38.28 -11.03 16.49
C TYR A 207 -39.54 -11.37 17.28
N GLU A 208 -40.64 -11.65 16.58
CA GLU A 208 -41.69 -12.46 17.14
C GLU A 208 -41.04 -13.82 17.36
N ASP A 209 -40.68 -13.99 18.62
CA ASP A 209 -40.23 -15.19 19.28
C ASP A 209 -38.89 -15.79 18.84
N ASP A 210 -37.97 -15.83 19.80
CA ASP A 210 -36.88 -16.79 19.92
C ASP A 210 -37.33 -18.27 19.78
N ASN A 211 -38.64 -18.56 19.70
CA ASN A 211 -39.22 -19.87 19.47
C ASN A 211 -38.97 -20.45 18.06
N PHE A 212 -38.69 -19.66 17.01
CA PHE A 212 -38.57 -20.24 15.66
C PHE A 212 -37.31 -21.09 15.49
N TYR A 213 -36.15 -20.59 15.97
CA TYR A 213 -34.89 -21.35 15.90
C TYR A 213 -34.87 -22.51 16.88
N GLU A 214 -35.50 -22.37 18.06
CA GLU A 214 -35.62 -23.46 19.03
C GLU A 214 -36.54 -24.57 18.50
N ASN A 215 -37.65 -24.22 17.84
CA ASN A 215 -38.56 -25.20 17.22
C ASN A 215 -37.98 -25.84 15.95
N ALA A 216 -37.24 -25.10 15.12
CA ALA A 216 -36.57 -25.67 13.95
C ALA A 216 -35.44 -26.63 14.35
N SER A 217 -34.66 -26.28 15.39
CA SER A 217 -33.62 -27.15 15.94
C SER A 217 -34.21 -28.42 16.56
N ARG A 218 -35.34 -28.29 17.28
CA ARG A 218 -36.05 -29.43 17.88
C ARG A 218 -36.65 -30.36 16.83
N ALA A 219 -37.31 -29.81 15.80
CA ALA A 219 -37.85 -30.61 14.69
C ALA A 219 -36.74 -31.33 13.88
N LEU A 220 -35.58 -30.68 13.69
CA LEU A 220 -34.43 -31.30 13.03
C LEU A 220 -33.78 -32.40 13.88
N HIS A 221 -33.77 -32.25 15.21
CA HIS A 221 -33.23 -33.24 16.13
C HIS A 221 -34.15 -34.46 16.30
N GLU A 222 -35.46 -34.25 16.34
CA GLU A 222 -36.46 -35.33 16.43
C GLU A 222 -36.48 -36.18 15.14
N THR A 223 -36.33 -35.56 13.96
CA THR A 223 -36.27 -36.30 12.68
C THR A 223 -34.98 -37.09 12.50
N HIS A 224 -33.82 -36.56 12.92
CA HIS A 224 -32.56 -37.31 12.88
C HIS A 224 -32.56 -38.54 13.79
N THR A 225 -33.13 -38.41 15.00
CA THR A 225 -33.19 -39.52 15.96
C THR A 225 -34.02 -40.69 15.42
N LEU A 226 -35.14 -40.39 14.74
CA LEU A 226 -36.03 -41.40 14.16
C LEU A 226 -35.38 -42.15 12.99
N ILE A 227 -34.63 -41.46 12.13
CA ILE A 227 -33.88 -42.07 11.02
C ILE A 227 -32.78 -43.00 11.56
N VAL A 228 -32.04 -42.57 12.58
CA VAL A 228 -30.98 -43.39 13.20
C VAL A 228 -31.56 -44.67 13.83
N ILE A 229 -32.69 -44.58 14.55
CA ILE A 229 -33.36 -45.76 15.13
C ILE A 229 -33.81 -46.74 14.04
N LEU A 230 -34.33 -46.24 12.91
CA LEU A 230 -34.75 -47.10 11.79
C LEU A 230 -33.58 -47.83 11.13
N ILE A 231 -32.44 -47.16 10.97
CA ILE A 231 -31.21 -47.77 10.41
C ILE A 231 -30.66 -48.84 11.35
N ILE A 232 -30.59 -48.54 12.65
CA ILE A 232 -30.10 -49.50 13.64
C ILE A 232 -31.03 -50.72 13.71
N SER A 233 -32.35 -50.49 13.72
CA SER A 233 -33.34 -51.59 13.78
C SER A 233 -33.29 -52.48 12.53
N SER A 234 -33.07 -51.91 11.35
CA SER A 234 -32.92 -52.71 10.12
C SER A 234 -31.64 -53.54 10.15
N PHE A 235 -30.54 -52.99 10.67
CA PHE A 235 -29.27 -53.71 10.79
C PHE A 235 -29.37 -54.90 11.76
N PHE A 236 -30.00 -54.72 12.93
CA PHE A 236 -30.25 -55.82 13.87
C PHE A 236 -31.20 -56.87 13.29
N PHE A 237 -32.22 -56.46 12.55
CA PHE A 237 -33.12 -57.40 11.88
C PHE A 237 -32.39 -58.27 10.85
N THR A 238 -31.47 -57.69 10.07
CA THR A 238 -30.65 -58.44 9.11
C THR A 238 -29.75 -59.45 9.82
N ILE A 239 -29.08 -59.06 10.92
CA ILE A 239 -28.22 -59.96 11.70
C ILE A 239 -29.01 -61.10 12.35
N TRP A 240 -30.24 -60.85 12.81
CA TRP A 240 -31.04 -61.87 13.49
C TRP A 240 -31.73 -62.85 12.53
N ARG A 241 -31.80 -62.52 11.24
CA ARG A 241 -32.43 -63.37 10.21
C ARG A 241 -31.45 -64.34 9.53
N GLU A 242 -30.15 -64.16 9.74
CA GLU A 242 -29.11 -65.17 9.49
C GLU A 242 -28.97 -66.12 10.69
#